data_AF-A0A0C9VRW8-F1
#
_entry.id   AF-A0A0C9VRW8-F1
#
_cell.length_a   1.000
_cell.length_b   1.000
_cell.length_c   1.000
_cell.angle_alpha   90.00
_cell.angle_beta   90.00
_cell.angle_gamma   90.00
#
_symmetry.space_group_name_H-M   'P 1'
#
loop_
_entity.id
_entity.type
_entity.pdbx_description
1 polymer ?
#
loop_
_entity_poly.entity_id
_entity_poly.type
_entity_poly.pdbx_seq_one_letter_code
_entity_poly.pdbx_strand_id
1 'polypeptide(L)'
;MRSSLSLAVLGSLVACVHALSSALNCVSTTSKSGSIPLASSGNVAPLFFAPNEWPAVQRAANDFVTDIRRVTGLTGKLTNVTSTSTLTSQIKNNVPVLIGTLGSSSLIDSVISHAGDAAKPFTAINGSWEAYHAQILSNPLPGVSQAYVIVGADRRGTMFALYELSEQMGVSPWFWWADVPIKQSKSVFLTSTPCAHGSPTVKYRGIFLNDEQPALQNWAAEKFSNNFGGTAGTAVGGDAEFGAMDDPTKAASGTVAGAPFNRFFYTKLFELMLRLKANYLWPAQWGSSFGVDDKLNQFWADYYGIVMGTSHEEPMMRSIPNEWNEFGSGPWDFSANAANITQFWINGTKRAKGFEEIYTVGMRGNGDEPLSEGQDISLLENVVEVQRNIISQVYNITDVTKIPQVWTLYKEVEGFYDDGMRVEDDITLMWTDDNWGNIRRFPLPSERNRTGGSGVYYHVDYVGDPRDYKWIQVMLSF
;
A
#
# COMPACT_ATOMS: atom_id res chain seq x y z
N MET A 1 46.24 -1.74 -48.34
CA MET A 1 44.77 -1.65 -48.23
C MET A 1 44.42 -1.72 -46.75
N ARG A 2 44.08 -0.58 -46.15
CA ARG A 2 43.66 -0.48 -44.74
C ARG A 2 42.14 -0.57 -44.73
N SER A 3 41.58 -1.60 -44.12
CA SER A 3 40.14 -1.76 -43.92
C SER A 3 39.72 -1.00 -42.67
N SER A 4 38.86 -0.02 -42.86
CA SER A 4 38.31 0.86 -41.83
C SER A 4 37.35 0.10 -40.91
N LEU A 5 37.57 0.20 -39.60
CA LEU A 5 36.62 -0.16 -38.55
C LEU A 5 35.44 0.82 -38.58
N SER A 6 34.22 0.31 -38.72
CA SER A 6 33.00 1.06 -38.43
C SER A 6 32.59 0.77 -36.98
N LEU A 7 32.82 1.75 -36.10
CA LEU A 7 32.29 1.79 -34.74
C LEU A 7 30.77 2.03 -34.82
N ALA A 8 29.97 1.02 -34.49
CA ALA A 8 28.54 1.21 -34.26
C ALA A 8 28.37 1.83 -32.87
N VAL A 9 28.03 3.11 -32.83
CA VAL A 9 27.62 3.80 -31.59
C VAL A 9 26.23 3.27 -31.23
N LEU A 10 26.16 2.40 -30.22
CA LEU A 10 24.91 2.11 -29.53
C LEU A 10 24.52 3.38 -28.76
N GLY A 11 23.64 4.18 -29.35
CA GLY A 11 22.99 5.27 -28.65
C GLY A 11 22.08 4.69 -27.58
N SER A 12 22.48 4.81 -26.31
CA SER A 12 21.65 4.54 -25.16
C SER A 12 20.42 5.46 -25.24
N LEU A 13 19.27 4.92 -25.65
CA LEU A 13 17.98 5.52 -25.40
C LEU A 13 17.77 5.50 -23.89
N VAL A 14 18.23 6.56 -23.21
CA VAL A 14 17.72 6.90 -21.89
C VAL A 14 16.27 7.29 -22.11
N ALA A 15 15.37 6.30 -22.10
CA ALA A 15 13.96 6.57 -21.97
C ALA A 15 13.81 7.28 -20.62
N CYS A 16 13.51 8.58 -20.66
CA CYS A 16 13.05 9.26 -19.45
C CYS A 16 11.85 8.46 -18.94
N VAL A 17 11.99 7.87 -17.77
CA VAL A 17 10.86 7.28 -17.04
C VAL A 17 9.90 8.42 -16.79
N HIS A 18 8.84 8.50 -17.58
CA HIS A 18 7.79 9.47 -17.36
C HIS A 18 6.98 8.96 -16.16
N ALA A 19 6.92 9.77 -15.11
CA ALA A 19 6.03 9.56 -13.98
C ALA A 19 4.58 9.30 -14.44
N LEU A 20 3.84 8.46 -13.71
CA LEU A 20 2.43 8.12 -13.98
C LEU A 20 1.51 9.36 -13.98
N SER A 21 1.98 10.50 -13.46
CA SER A 21 1.24 11.76 -13.33
C SER A 21 1.01 12.55 -14.63
N SER A 22 1.51 12.10 -15.80
CA SER A 22 1.46 12.91 -17.04
C SER A 22 0.05 13.29 -17.55
N ALA A 23 -1.02 12.69 -17.03
CA ALA A 23 -2.39 12.99 -17.45
C ALA A 23 -3.02 14.21 -16.75
N LEU A 24 -2.58 14.56 -15.52
CA LEU A 24 -3.14 15.66 -14.74
C LEU A 24 -2.14 16.81 -14.64
N ASN A 25 -2.60 18.05 -14.89
CA ASN A 25 -1.78 19.26 -14.86
C ASN A 25 -2.19 20.18 -13.69
N CYS A 26 -2.39 19.61 -12.50
CA CYS A 26 -2.94 20.32 -11.35
C CYS A 26 -1.88 21.12 -10.56
N VAL A 27 -0.58 20.84 -10.75
CA VAL A 27 0.56 21.58 -10.18
C VAL A 27 1.43 22.21 -11.28
N SER A 28 2.07 23.36 -10.99
CA SER A 28 3.06 23.97 -11.88
C SER A 28 4.18 24.67 -11.12
N THR A 29 5.40 24.64 -11.63
CA THR A 29 6.54 25.41 -11.10
C THR A 29 6.59 26.86 -11.60
N THR A 30 5.66 27.23 -12.47
CA THR A 30 5.50 28.59 -13.01
C THR A 30 4.09 29.08 -12.76
N SER A 31 3.93 30.37 -12.46
CA SER A 31 2.61 30.96 -12.30
C SER A 31 1.81 30.88 -13.61
N LYS A 32 0.59 30.38 -13.53
CA LYS A 32 -0.40 30.37 -14.61
C LYS A 32 -1.60 31.23 -14.22
N SER A 33 -2.36 31.69 -15.21
CA SER A 33 -3.62 32.40 -14.95
C SER A 33 -4.54 31.54 -14.07
N GLY A 34 -5.08 32.13 -13.00
CA GLY A 34 -5.94 31.44 -12.05
C GLY A 34 -5.25 30.46 -11.09
N SER A 35 -3.92 30.29 -11.17
CA SER A 35 -3.18 29.50 -10.20
C SER A 35 -2.97 30.25 -8.88
N ILE A 36 -2.85 29.50 -7.79
CA ILE A 36 -2.54 30.03 -6.45
C ILE A 36 -1.17 29.53 -5.99
N PRO A 37 -0.39 30.35 -5.26
CA PRO A 37 0.92 29.93 -4.78
C PRO A 37 0.79 28.88 -3.68
N LEU A 38 1.36 27.70 -3.87
CA LEU A 38 1.60 26.73 -2.79
C LEU A 38 2.89 27.08 -2.06
N ALA A 39 3.92 27.45 -2.80
CA ALA A 39 5.19 27.93 -2.27
C ALA A 39 5.76 28.97 -3.23
N SER A 40 5.95 30.21 -2.80
CA SER A 40 6.51 31.28 -3.65
C SER A 40 6.96 32.44 -2.78
N SER A 41 7.94 33.21 -3.27
CA SER A 41 8.35 34.48 -2.65
C SER A 41 8.70 34.33 -1.15
N GLY A 42 9.36 33.23 -0.79
CA GLY A 42 9.78 32.95 0.59
C GLY A 42 8.67 32.44 1.53
N ASN A 43 7.45 32.20 1.03
CA ASN A 43 6.33 31.73 1.83
C ASN A 43 5.76 30.42 1.28
N VAL A 44 5.19 29.61 2.17
CA VAL A 44 4.38 28.42 1.84
C VAL A 44 2.95 28.69 2.28
N ALA A 45 1.98 28.29 1.46
CA ALA A 45 0.56 28.36 1.81
C ALA A 45 0.32 27.63 3.13
N PRO A 46 -0.50 28.18 4.05
CA PRO A 46 -0.82 27.49 5.29
C PRO A 46 -1.66 26.25 4.99
N LEU A 47 -1.28 25.11 5.57
CA LEU A 47 -1.97 23.83 5.37
C LEU A 47 -2.75 23.46 6.64
N PHE A 48 -3.99 23.05 6.45
CA PHE A 48 -4.91 22.74 7.55
C PHE A 48 -5.57 21.39 7.38
N PHE A 49 -5.76 20.71 8.50
CA PHE A 49 -6.58 19.50 8.62
C PHE A 49 -7.36 19.53 9.94
N ALA A 50 -8.40 18.70 10.06
CA ALA A 50 -9.18 18.62 11.29
C ALA A 50 -8.51 17.71 12.34
N PRO A 51 -8.58 18.00 13.65
CA PRO A 51 -8.02 17.10 14.69
C PRO A 51 -8.57 15.66 14.64
N ASN A 52 -9.78 15.48 14.13
CA ASN A 52 -10.44 14.17 13.94
C ASN A 52 -10.18 13.53 12.57
N GLU A 53 -9.22 14.05 11.81
CA GLU A 53 -8.73 13.41 10.59
C GLU A 53 -7.99 12.11 10.91
N TRP A 54 -8.01 11.15 9.99
CA TRP A 54 -7.30 9.88 10.14
C TRP A 54 -5.80 10.11 10.46
N PRO A 55 -5.22 9.44 11.45
CA PRO A 55 -3.79 9.54 11.74
C PRO A 55 -2.90 9.28 10.52
N ALA A 56 -3.28 8.32 9.67
CA ALA A 56 -2.64 8.01 8.39
C ALA A 56 -2.55 9.23 7.45
N VAL A 57 -3.65 9.99 7.35
CA VAL A 57 -3.75 11.18 6.51
C VAL A 57 -2.92 12.32 7.11
N GLN A 58 -2.92 12.47 8.44
CA GLN A 58 -2.06 13.46 9.11
C GLN A 58 -0.57 13.17 8.84
N ARG A 59 -0.16 11.90 8.85
CA ARG A 59 1.19 11.48 8.46
C ARG A 59 1.49 11.84 7.01
N ALA A 60 0.64 11.47 6.05
CA ALA A 60 0.83 11.81 4.64
C ALA A 60 0.83 13.34 4.38
N ALA A 61 0.06 14.11 5.15
CA ALA A 61 0.09 15.57 5.07
C ALA A 61 1.42 16.16 5.57
N ASN A 62 2.07 15.52 6.55
CA ASN A 62 3.43 15.88 6.95
C ASN A 62 4.45 15.50 5.87
N ASP A 63 4.32 14.34 5.22
CA ASP A 63 5.15 13.99 4.07
C ASP A 63 5.03 15.04 2.96
N PHE A 64 3.81 15.49 2.66
CA PHE A 64 3.56 16.54 1.68
C PHE A 64 4.25 17.87 2.04
N VAL A 65 4.24 18.27 3.32
CA VAL A 65 4.98 19.46 3.77
C VAL A 65 6.49 19.28 3.62
N THR A 66 7.01 18.10 3.96
CA THR A 66 8.42 17.75 3.75
C THR A 66 8.78 17.78 2.26
N ASP A 67 7.90 17.29 1.40
CA ASP A 67 8.09 17.28 -0.05
C ASP A 67 8.10 18.71 -0.64
N ILE A 68 7.24 19.61 -0.14
CA ILE A 68 7.31 21.04 -0.48
C ILE A 68 8.68 21.61 -0.11
N ARG A 69 9.20 21.28 1.07
CA ARG A 69 10.54 21.72 1.51
C ARG A 69 11.64 21.13 0.64
N ARG A 70 11.56 19.84 0.30
CA ARG A 70 12.53 19.18 -0.58
C ARG A 70 12.58 19.81 -1.96
N VAL A 71 11.45 20.28 -2.50
CA VAL A 71 11.39 20.92 -3.82
C VAL A 71 11.82 22.38 -3.77
N THR A 72 11.45 23.10 -2.70
CA THR A 72 11.54 24.58 -2.68
C THR A 72 12.55 25.17 -1.70
N GLY A 73 13.03 24.37 -0.75
CA GLY A 73 13.77 24.82 0.41
C GLY A 73 12.94 25.60 1.44
N LEU A 74 11.64 25.81 1.19
CA LEU A 74 10.76 26.58 2.08
C LEU A 74 10.01 25.64 3.05
N THR A 75 9.97 26.04 4.32
CA THR A 75 9.28 25.26 5.36
C THR A 75 7.81 25.67 5.45
N GLY A 76 6.92 24.72 5.16
CA GLY A 76 5.49 24.86 5.39
C GLY A 76 5.09 24.66 6.85
N LYS A 77 3.90 25.13 7.21
CA LYS A 77 3.28 24.86 8.50
C LYS A 77 1.98 24.07 8.29
N LEU A 78 1.95 22.84 8.79
CA LEU A 78 0.73 22.06 8.93
C LEU A 78 0.11 22.34 10.29
N THR A 79 -1.18 22.68 10.34
CA THR A 79 -1.87 23.00 11.61
C THR A 79 -3.20 22.27 11.70
N ASN A 80 -3.50 21.68 12.86
CA ASN A 80 -4.82 21.18 13.15
C ASN A 80 -5.76 22.34 13.52
N VAL A 81 -6.99 22.34 13.00
CA VAL A 81 -7.96 23.42 13.24
C VAL A 81 -9.24 22.90 13.86
N THR A 82 -9.58 23.44 15.03
CA THR A 82 -10.82 23.13 15.75
C THR A 82 -11.96 24.10 15.41
N SER A 83 -11.64 25.26 14.82
CA SER A 83 -12.64 26.26 14.44
C SER A 83 -12.19 27.12 13.26
N THR A 84 -13.17 27.67 12.54
CA THR A 84 -12.95 28.57 11.40
C THR A 84 -12.28 29.88 11.81
N SER A 85 -12.57 30.41 13.01
CA SER A 85 -11.97 31.65 13.51
C SER A 85 -10.47 31.51 13.77
N THR A 86 -10.03 30.36 14.29
CA THR A 86 -8.61 30.05 14.44
C THR A 86 -7.92 29.99 13.08
N LEU A 87 -8.56 29.38 12.07
CA LEU A 87 -8.03 29.30 10.71
C LEU A 87 -7.87 30.70 10.09
N THR A 88 -8.90 31.56 10.13
CA THR A 88 -8.85 32.90 9.52
C THR A 88 -7.77 33.78 10.14
N SER A 89 -7.46 33.60 11.43
CA SER A 89 -6.36 34.33 12.09
C SER A 89 -4.97 33.95 11.58
N GLN A 90 -4.82 32.74 11.04
CA GLN A 90 -3.53 32.17 10.64
C GLN A 90 -3.22 32.35 9.15
N ILE A 91 -4.23 32.57 8.30
CA ILE A 91 -4.00 32.68 6.85
C ILE A 91 -3.29 33.96 6.42
N LYS A 92 -3.38 35.07 7.18
CA LYS A 92 -2.67 36.35 6.92
C LYS A 92 -2.66 36.79 5.44
N ASN A 93 -3.82 36.71 4.76
CA ASN A 93 -4.03 36.99 3.33
C ASN A 93 -3.49 35.95 2.32
N ASN A 94 -2.96 34.82 2.78
CA ASN A 94 -2.62 33.70 1.90
C ASN A 94 -3.85 32.83 1.59
N VAL A 95 -3.82 32.16 0.45
CA VAL A 95 -4.80 31.13 0.09
C VAL A 95 -4.41 29.82 0.80
N PRO A 96 -5.21 29.28 1.74
CA PRO A 96 -4.88 28.05 2.45
C PRO A 96 -5.08 26.79 1.61
N VAL A 97 -4.43 25.71 2.05
CA VAL A 97 -4.74 24.33 1.62
C VAL A 97 -5.54 23.66 2.73
N LEU A 98 -6.75 23.17 2.41
CA LEU A 98 -7.63 22.45 3.33
C LEU A 98 -7.64 20.97 2.95
N ILE A 99 -7.29 20.11 3.89
CA ILE A 99 -7.10 18.67 3.65
C ILE A 99 -8.10 17.91 4.51
N GLY A 100 -8.79 16.93 3.92
CA GLY A 100 -9.44 15.92 4.74
C GLY A 100 -10.23 14.85 4.00
N THR A 101 -10.83 13.96 4.78
CA THR A 101 -11.57 12.79 4.28
C THR A 101 -13.07 12.97 4.50
N LEU A 102 -13.89 12.61 3.50
CA LEU A 102 -15.35 12.61 3.64
C LEU A 102 -15.81 11.75 4.83
N GLY A 103 -16.78 12.25 5.60
CA GLY A 103 -17.37 11.55 6.74
C GLY A 103 -16.47 11.43 7.98
N SER A 104 -15.20 11.85 7.89
CA SER A 104 -14.27 11.88 9.03
C SER A 104 -13.85 13.29 9.40
N SER A 105 -13.65 14.17 8.43
CA SER A 105 -13.02 15.47 8.66
C SER A 105 -14.04 16.57 8.98
N SER A 106 -14.07 17.02 10.23
CA SER A 106 -14.98 18.12 10.63
C SER A 106 -14.71 19.44 9.89
N LEU A 107 -13.47 19.63 9.40
CA LEU A 107 -13.10 20.75 8.54
C LEU A 107 -13.79 20.65 7.17
N ILE A 108 -13.72 19.49 6.51
CA ILE A 108 -14.34 19.28 5.21
C ILE A 108 -15.86 19.29 5.30
N ASP A 109 -16.44 18.76 6.39
CA ASP A 109 -17.88 18.87 6.65
C ASP A 109 -18.32 20.34 6.72
N SER A 110 -17.52 21.19 7.36
CA SER A 110 -17.78 22.64 7.43
C SER A 110 -17.66 23.31 6.05
N VAL A 111 -16.69 22.90 5.24
CA VAL A 111 -16.53 23.40 3.85
C VAL A 111 -17.74 23.02 3.00
N ILE A 112 -18.17 21.75 3.04
CA ILE A 112 -19.31 21.25 2.26
C ILE A 112 -20.60 21.96 2.69
N SER A 113 -20.82 22.09 4.00
CA SER A 113 -22.00 22.76 4.56
C SER A 113 -22.08 24.24 4.13
N HIS A 114 -20.94 24.95 4.16
CA HIS A 114 -20.92 26.37 3.82
C HIS A 114 -20.99 26.64 2.32
N ALA A 115 -20.21 25.91 1.51
CA ALA A 115 -20.10 26.14 0.08
C ALA A 115 -21.30 25.59 -0.72
N GLY A 116 -22.09 24.69 -0.13
CA GLY A 116 -23.33 24.16 -0.71
C GLY A 116 -23.09 23.55 -2.09
N ASP A 117 -23.78 24.08 -3.11
CA ASP A 117 -23.69 23.59 -4.48
C ASP A 117 -22.27 23.64 -5.08
N ALA A 118 -21.44 24.59 -4.64
CA ALA A 118 -20.06 24.67 -5.10
C ALA A 118 -19.18 23.51 -4.59
N ALA A 119 -19.63 22.79 -3.55
CA ALA A 119 -18.94 21.62 -3.02
C ALA A 119 -19.34 20.28 -3.69
N LYS A 120 -20.28 20.28 -4.64
CA LYS A 120 -20.73 19.07 -5.36
C LYS A 120 -19.59 18.21 -5.93
N PRO A 121 -18.51 18.77 -6.51
CA PRO A 121 -17.40 17.93 -6.98
C PRO A 121 -16.75 17.10 -5.88
N PHE A 122 -16.66 17.62 -4.65
CA PHE A 122 -16.09 16.89 -3.52
C PHE A 122 -17.04 15.82 -2.97
N THR A 123 -18.35 16.03 -3.03
CA THR A 123 -19.33 15.03 -2.55
C THR A 123 -19.66 13.97 -3.59
N ALA A 124 -19.34 14.20 -4.87
CA ALA A 124 -19.56 13.24 -5.96
C ALA A 124 -18.77 11.93 -5.79
N ILE A 125 -17.67 11.96 -5.03
CA ILE A 125 -16.85 10.76 -4.73
C ILE A 125 -17.33 10.02 -3.47
N ASN A 126 -18.40 10.46 -2.79
CA ASN A 126 -18.87 9.82 -1.56
C ASN A 126 -19.22 8.35 -1.79
N GLY A 127 -18.72 7.46 -0.92
CA GLY A 127 -18.90 6.02 -1.03
C GLY A 127 -18.06 5.33 -2.13
N SER A 128 -17.28 6.10 -2.89
CA SER A 128 -16.36 5.52 -3.89
C SER A 128 -15.10 5.00 -3.21
N TRP A 129 -14.59 3.85 -3.66
CA TRP A 129 -13.34 3.27 -3.16
C TRP A 129 -12.14 4.10 -3.61
N GLU A 130 -11.35 4.62 -2.68
CA GLU A 130 -10.05 5.28 -2.89
C GLU A 130 -10.04 6.47 -3.87
N ALA A 131 -11.22 7.02 -4.17
CA ALA A 131 -11.36 8.18 -5.04
C ALA A 131 -10.93 9.47 -4.31
N TYR A 132 -10.53 10.48 -5.08
CA TYR A 132 -10.23 11.79 -4.53
C TYR A 132 -10.55 12.92 -5.51
N HIS A 133 -10.76 14.11 -4.96
CA HIS A 133 -10.96 15.34 -5.70
C HIS A 133 -10.27 16.50 -4.98
N ALA A 134 -9.45 17.25 -5.71
CA ALA A 134 -8.80 18.44 -5.23
C ALA A 134 -8.96 19.58 -6.22
N GLN A 135 -9.34 20.77 -5.74
CA GLN A 135 -9.47 21.95 -6.61
C GLN A 135 -9.45 23.24 -5.80
N ILE A 136 -9.27 24.35 -6.51
CA ILE A 136 -9.51 25.67 -5.95
C ILE A 136 -11.02 25.86 -5.73
N LEU A 137 -11.41 26.26 -4.53
CA LEU A 137 -12.78 26.60 -4.16
C LEU A 137 -12.85 28.05 -3.69
N SER A 138 -13.81 28.81 -4.23
CA SER A 138 -14.14 30.17 -3.78
C SER A 138 -15.09 30.12 -2.59
N ASN A 139 -14.88 31.02 -1.63
CA ASN A 139 -15.67 31.13 -0.39
C ASN A 139 -15.90 29.78 0.31
N PRO A 140 -14.85 28.97 0.58
CA PRO A 140 -15.01 27.64 1.17
C PRO A 140 -15.52 27.68 2.62
N LEU A 141 -15.22 28.76 3.36
CA LEU A 141 -15.59 28.95 4.76
C LEU A 141 -15.84 30.45 5.02
N PRO A 142 -16.61 30.82 6.06
CA PRO A 142 -16.77 32.21 6.46
C PRO A 142 -15.42 32.90 6.69
N GLY A 143 -15.17 34.02 6.02
CA GLY A 143 -13.92 34.78 6.14
C GLY A 143 -12.73 34.23 5.33
N VAL A 144 -12.92 33.18 4.53
CA VAL A 144 -11.92 32.65 3.60
C VAL A 144 -12.42 32.89 2.18
N SER A 145 -11.76 33.77 1.41
CA SER A 145 -12.20 34.12 0.04
C SER A 145 -11.95 32.99 -0.97
N GLN A 146 -10.90 32.21 -0.76
CA GLN A 146 -10.48 31.12 -1.64
C GLN A 146 -9.63 30.12 -0.86
N ALA A 147 -9.66 28.84 -1.21
CA ALA A 147 -8.73 27.83 -0.74
C ALA A 147 -8.46 26.79 -1.84
N TYR A 148 -7.33 26.07 -1.74
CA TYR A 148 -7.23 24.76 -2.37
C TYR A 148 -7.79 23.71 -1.42
N VAL A 149 -8.78 22.93 -1.87
CA VAL A 149 -9.41 21.91 -1.03
C VAL A 149 -9.05 20.55 -1.59
N ILE A 150 -8.55 19.65 -0.74
CA ILE A 150 -8.16 18.28 -1.05
C ILE A 150 -9.08 17.35 -0.27
N VAL A 151 -9.87 16.55 -0.98
CA VAL A 151 -10.84 15.64 -0.37
C VAL A 151 -10.68 14.23 -0.91
N GLY A 152 -10.50 13.25 -0.02
CA GLY A 152 -10.61 11.84 -0.35
C GLY A 152 -11.98 11.27 0.04
N ALA A 153 -12.44 10.25 -0.70
CA ALA A 153 -13.61 9.48 -0.36
C ALA A 153 -13.41 8.62 0.90
N ASP A 154 -12.16 8.17 1.11
CA ASP A 154 -11.68 7.44 2.27
C ASP A 154 -10.23 7.84 2.62
N ARG A 155 -9.66 7.22 3.67
CA ARG A 155 -8.30 7.53 4.15
C ARG A 155 -7.24 7.42 3.05
N ARG A 156 -7.34 6.41 2.17
CA ARG A 156 -6.37 6.17 1.09
C ARG A 156 -6.56 7.16 -0.05
N GLY A 157 -7.80 7.49 -0.42
CA GLY A 157 -8.07 8.54 -1.39
C GLY A 157 -7.41 9.87 -1.01
N THR A 158 -7.52 10.29 0.25
CA THR A 158 -6.88 11.54 0.72
C THR A 158 -5.36 11.46 0.64
N MET A 159 -4.75 10.33 1.03
CA MET A 159 -3.30 10.13 0.92
C MET A 159 -2.81 10.10 -0.53
N PHE A 160 -3.55 9.45 -1.45
CA PHE A 160 -3.21 9.42 -2.87
C PHE A 160 -3.27 10.81 -3.50
N ALA A 161 -4.23 11.66 -3.10
CA ALA A 161 -4.27 13.04 -3.57
C ALA A 161 -3.02 13.84 -3.13
N LEU A 162 -2.56 13.66 -1.89
CA LEU A 162 -1.35 14.32 -1.39
C LEU A 162 -0.10 13.85 -2.14
N TYR A 163 0.05 12.54 -2.35
CA TYR A 163 1.19 12.00 -3.08
C TYR A 163 1.15 12.31 -4.58
N GLU A 164 -0.03 12.45 -5.19
CA GLU A 164 -0.18 12.96 -6.56
C GLU A 164 0.38 14.39 -6.69
N LEU A 165 0.05 15.26 -5.73
CA LEU A 165 0.59 16.63 -5.73
C LEU A 165 2.10 16.63 -5.50
N SER A 166 2.62 15.79 -4.59
CA SER A 166 4.08 15.58 -4.42
C SER A 166 4.76 15.15 -5.72
N GLU A 167 4.18 14.18 -6.43
CA GLU A 167 4.69 13.67 -7.69
C GLU A 167 4.74 14.78 -8.76
N GLN A 168 3.65 15.53 -8.93
CA GLN A 168 3.62 16.64 -9.91
C GLN A 168 4.51 17.82 -9.52
N MET A 169 4.83 18.03 -8.23
CA MET A 169 5.86 18.99 -7.81
C MET A 169 7.27 18.57 -8.21
N GLY A 170 7.49 17.28 -8.46
CA GLY A 170 8.78 16.71 -8.85
C GLY A 170 9.39 15.73 -7.85
N VAL A 171 8.63 15.26 -6.86
CA VAL A 171 9.06 14.21 -5.92
C VAL A 171 8.62 12.85 -6.46
N SER A 172 9.53 12.16 -7.13
CA SER A 172 9.28 10.80 -7.62
C SER A 172 8.92 9.85 -6.48
N PRO A 173 7.99 8.90 -6.66
CA PRO A 173 7.79 7.79 -5.71
C PRO A 173 9.10 7.06 -5.34
N TRP A 174 10.07 7.07 -6.27
CA TRP A 174 11.35 6.39 -6.16
C TRP A 174 12.49 7.26 -5.60
N PHE A 175 12.20 8.46 -5.08
CA PHE A 175 13.23 9.40 -4.61
C PHE A 175 14.19 8.78 -3.58
N TRP A 176 13.69 7.89 -2.72
CA TRP A 176 14.48 7.18 -1.72
C TRP A 176 14.86 5.75 -2.16
N TRP A 177 13.94 5.04 -2.82
CA TRP A 177 14.13 3.64 -3.20
C TRP A 177 15.05 3.42 -4.40
N ALA A 178 15.25 4.45 -5.23
CA ALA A 178 16.17 4.43 -6.37
C ALA A 178 16.92 5.76 -6.55
N ASP A 179 17.11 6.51 -5.46
CA ASP A 179 17.85 7.77 -5.41
C ASP A 179 17.45 8.80 -6.49
N VAL A 180 16.19 8.79 -6.93
CA VAL A 180 15.74 9.67 -8.00
C VAL A 180 15.83 11.13 -7.55
N PRO A 181 16.64 11.98 -8.22
CA PRO A 181 16.86 13.36 -7.78
C PRO A 181 15.57 14.19 -7.81
N ILE A 182 15.33 14.94 -6.73
CA ILE A 182 14.20 15.87 -6.64
C ILE A 182 14.56 17.17 -7.36
N LYS A 183 13.79 17.50 -8.40
CA LYS A 183 13.98 18.73 -9.17
C LYS A 183 13.63 19.95 -8.32
N GLN A 184 14.62 20.77 -8.01
CA GLN A 184 14.43 21.99 -7.23
C GLN A 184 13.66 23.06 -8.03
N SER A 185 12.77 23.78 -7.35
CA SER A 185 12.07 24.94 -7.88
C SER A 185 11.89 26.01 -6.81
N LYS A 186 12.14 27.28 -7.13
CA LYS A 186 11.91 28.40 -6.19
C LYS A 186 10.42 28.67 -5.91
N SER A 187 9.55 28.14 -6.76
CA SER A 187 8.12 28.32 -6.64
C SER A 187 7.33 27.13 -7.16
N VAL A 188 6.16 26.93 -6.55
CA VAL A 188 5.16 25.92 -6.87
C VAL A 188 3.78 26.55 -6.74
N PHE A 189 2.93 26.29 -7.72
CA PHE A 189 1.59 26.80 -7.83
C PHE A 189 0.59 25.66 -8.04
N LEU A 190 -0.56 25.77 -7.41
CA LEU A 190 -1.72 24.91 -7.64
C LEU A 190 -2.55 25.56 -8.73
N THR A 191 -2.78 24.85 -9.83
CA THR A 191 -3.45 25.40 -11.01
C THR A 191 -4.98 25.36 -10.85
N SER A 192 -5.68 26.01 -11.77
CA SER A 192 -7.15 25.94 -11.83
C SER A 192 -7.69 24.59 -12.32
N THR A 193 -6.84 23.70 -12.82
CA THR A 193 -7.23 22.36 -13.25
C THR A 193 -7.44 21.47 -12.01
N PRO A 194 -8.64 20.88 -11.82
CA PRO A 194 -8.87 19.95 -10.72
C PRO A 194 -7.90 18.76 -10.77
N CYS A 195 -7.41 18.35 -9.61
CA CYS A 195 -6.72 17.09 -9.42
C CYS A 195 -7.71 16.06 -8.89
N ALA A 196 -8.23 15.23 -9.78
CA ALA A 196 -9.28 14.28 -9.42
C ALA A 196 -9.00 12.91 -10.02
N HIS A 197 -9.34 11.88 -9.27
CA HIS A 197 -9.28 10.49 -9.71
C HIS A 197 -10.47 9.73 -9.12
N GLY A 198 -11.19 9.00 -9.96
CA GLY A 198 -12.29 8.13 -9.52
C GLY A 198 -11.78 6.90 -8.77
N SER A 199 -12.64 5.91 -8.57
CA SER A 199 -12.18 4.63 -8.04
C SER A 199 -11.15 3.98 -8.97
N PRO A 200 -10.08 3.38 -8.42
CA PRO A 200 -9.12 2.63 -9.23
C PRO A 200 -9.83 1.45 -9.88
N THR A 201 -9.40 1.11 -11.10
CA THR A 201 -9.98 0.01 -11.90
C THR A 201 -9.75 -1.36 -11.26
N VAL A 202 -8.70 -1.49 -10.43
CA VAL A 202 -8.40 -2.68 -9.65
C VAL A 202 -8.44 -2.32 -8.17
N LYS A 203 -9.24 -3.05 -7.38
CA LYS A 203 -9.51 -2.72 -5.97
C LYS A 203 -8.32 -2.92 -5.04
N TYR A 204 -7.59 -4.03 -5.21
CA TYR A 204 -6.39 -4.37 -4.45
C TYR A 204 -5.19 -4.45 -5.40
N ARG A 205 -4.16 -3.66 -5.14
CA ARG A 205 -3.01 -3.46 -6.04
C ARG A 205 -1.76 -3.54 -5.21
N GLY A 206 -0.86 -4.45 -5.56
CA GLY A 206 0.18 -4.85 -4.63
C GLY A 206 1.37 -5.53 -5.24
N ILE A 207 2.26 -5.93 -4.33
CA ILE A 207 3.46 -6.72 -4.62
C ILE A 207 3.56 -7.86 -3.62
N PHE A 208 4.36 -8.85 -3.96
CA PHE A 208 4.83 -9.88 -3.05
C PHE A 208 6.35 -9.76 -2.96
N LEU A 209 6.87 -9.62 -1.74
CA LEU A 209 8.29 -9.78 -1.50
C LEU A 209 8.58 -11.29 -1.40
N ASN A 210 9.11 -11.86 -2.47
CA ASN A 210 9.50 -13.25 -2.53
C ASN A 210 10.94 -13.37 -3.02
N ASP A 211 11.49 -14.58 -2.96
CA ASP A 211 12.81 -14.89 -3.48
C ASP A 211 13.91 -14.02 -2.84
N GLU A 212 13.65 -13.51 -1.64
CA GLU A 212 14.33 -12.38 -1.02
C GLU A 212 15.75 -12.68 -0.57
N GLN A 213 16.10 -13.97 -0.50
CA GLN A 213 17.44 -14.43 -0.16
C GLN A 213 18.32 -14.66 -1.41
N PRO A 214 19.59 -14.21 -1.38
CA PRO A 214 20.24 -13.49 -0.29
C PRO A 214 20.05 -11.96 -0.33
N ALA A 215 19.59 -11.40 -1.46
CA ALA A 215 19.75 -9.97 -1.75
C ALA A 215 18.96 -9.05 -0.81
N LEU A 216 17.63 -9.10 -0.86
CA LEU A 216 16.76 -8.21 -0.10
C LEU A 216 16.89 -8.48 1.41
N GLN A 217 16.99 -9.75 1.82
CA GLN A 217 17.16 -10.11 3.24
C GLN A 217 18.44 -9.52 3.84
N ASN A 218 19.59 -9.67 3.17
CA ASN A 218 20.85 -9.16 3.69
C ASN A 218 20.88 -7.63 3.71
N TRP A 219 20.35 -6.98 2.67
CA TRP A 219 20.23 -5.52 2.64
C TRP A 219 19.33 -5.02 3.79
N ALA A 220 18.18 -5.66 3.99
CA ALA A 220 17.26 -5.29 5.06
C ALA A 220 17.90 -5.48 6.45
N ALA A 221 18.60 -6.59 6.67
CA ALA A 221 19.35 -6.84 7.89
C ALA A 221 20.41 -5.75 8.17
N GLU A 222 21.19 -5.39 7.15
CA GLU A 222 22.22 -4.36 7.26
C GLU A 222 21.61 -2.98 7.59
N LYS A 223 20.54 -2.58 6.90
CA LYS A 223 19.97 -1.24 7.03
C LYS A 223 19.05 -1.07 8.23
N PHE A 224 18.25 -2.08 8.56
CA PHE A 224 17.13 -1.95 9.51
C PHE A 224 17.26 -2.79 10.79
N SER A 225 18.10 -3.82 10.83
CA SER A 225 18.27 -4.65 12.03
C SER A 225 19.46 -4.19 12.88
N ASN A 226 20.60 -3.93 12.24
CA ASN A 226 21.85 -3.60 12.94
C ASN A 226 21.90 -2.17 13.48
N ASN A 227 21.14 -1.24 12.89
CA ASN A 227 21.17 0.18 13.25
C ASN A 227 20.10 0.59 14.28
N PHE A 228 19.14 -0.30 14.56
CA PHE A 228 17.98 0.00 15.43
C PHE A 228 17.85 -0.97 16.63
N GLY A 229 18.65 -2.03 16.69
CA GLY A 229 18.82 -2.90 17.87
C GLY A 229 20.07 -2.52 18.67
N GLY A 230 19.95 -2.43 19.99
CA GLY A 230 20.95 -1.81 20.88
C GLY A 230 22.41 -2.32 20.78
N THR A 231 23.31 -1.37 20.50
CA THR A 231 24.79 -1.29 20.73
C THR A 231 25.67 -2.46 20.23
N ALA A 232 26.75 -2.27 19.46
CA ALA A 232 27.59 -1.09 19.23
C ALA A 232 28.20 -1.13 17.82
N GLY A 233 28.09 0.00 17.11
CA GLY A 233 28.73 0.21 15.81
C GLY A 233 28.06 1.37 15.09
N THR A 234 28.34 2.59 15.54
CA THR A 234 28.09 3.87 14.85
C THR A 234 26.83 3.92 13.99
N ALA A 235 25.78 4.55 14.51
CA ALA A 235 24.68 5.08 13.71
C ALA A 235 25.28 5.87 12.53
N VAL A 236 25.30 5.27 11.35
CA VAL A 236 25.60 6.00 10.11
C VAL A 236 24.37 6.85 9.87
N GLY A 237 24.57 8.17 9.84
CA GLY A 237 23.52 9.18 9.76
C GLY A 237 22.47 8.84 8.71
N GLY A 238 21.34 8.34 9.17
CA GLY A 238 20.09 8.39 8.44
C GLY A 238 19.50 9.75 8.70
N ASP A 239 19.43 10.55 7.66
CA ASP A 239 18.92 11.92 7.66
C ASP A 239 17.70 12.04 8.57
N ALA A 240 17.79 12.93 9.56
CA ALA A 240 16.74 13.27 10.52
C ALA A 240 15.53 13.97 9.86
N GLU A 241 15.20 13.59 8.63
CA GLU A 241 14.22 14.20 7.75
C GLU A 241 12.88 13.45 7.73
N PHE A 242 12.81 12.26 8.32
CA PHE A 242 11.55 11.60 8.64
C PHE A 242 11.23 11.95 10.08
N GLY A 243 10.30 12.89 10.26
CA GLY A 243 9.90 13.43 11.55
C GLY A 243 9.74 12.34 12.59
N ALA A 244 10.26 12.60 13.78
CA ALA A 244 10.24 11.73 14.94
C ALA A 244 8.83 11.14 15.20
N MET A 245 8.54 9.99 14.58
CA MET A 245 7.56 9.04 15.07
C MET A 245 8.38 7.91 15.67
N ASP A 246 8.39 7.92 16.99
CA ASP A 246 9.07 7.01 17.93
C ASP A 246 10.55 7.29 18.20
N ASP A 247 10.80 7.53 19.49
CA ASP A 247 12.10 7.59 20.14
C ASP A 247 12.89 6.29 19.91
N PRO A 248 14.01 6.31 19.15
CA PRO A 248 14.80 5.13 18.86
C PRO A 248 15.50 4.55 20.10
N THR A 249 15.48 5.24 21.25
CA THR A 249 16.03 4.73 22.52
C THR A 249 15.05 3.87 23.31
N LYS A 250 13.78 3.83 22.91
CA LYS A 250 12.84 2.79 23.35
C LYS A 250 12.95 1.63 22.39
N ALA A 251 13.91 0.73 22.64
CA ALA A 251 13.87 -0.62 22.08
C ALA A 251 12.47 -1.18 22.33
N ALA A 252 11.65 -1.20 21.28
CA ALA A 252 10.23 -1.44 21.41
C ALA A 252 10.02 -2.88 21.84
N SER A 253 9.37 -3.09 22.99
CA SER A 253 8.98 -4.42 23.43
C SER A 253 8.20 -5.11 22.30
N GLY A 254 8.76 -6.15 21.67
CA GLY A 254 8.04 -6.94 20.67
C GLY A 254 8.69 -7.15 19.30
N THR A 255 9.91 -6.65 19.05
CA THR A 255 10.70 -7.01 17.86
C THR A 255 11.66 -8.16 18.19
N VAL A 256 11.70 -9.20 17.36
CA VAL A 256 12.68 -10.29 17.44
C VAL A 256 14.06 -9.73 17.09
N ALA A 257 15.05 -9.99 17.95
CA ALA A 257 16.39 -9.45 17.77
C ALA A 257 17.00 -9.93 16.44
N GLY A 258 17.46 -8.98 15.62
CA GLY A 258 18.08 -9.28 14.33
C GLY A 258 17.11 -9.53 13.17
N ALA A 259 15.78 -9.41 13.37
CA ALA A 259 14.83 -9.59 12.28
C ALA A 259 15.02 -8.51 11.18
N PRO A 260 15.26 -8.91 9.91
CA PRO A 260 15.48 -8.00 8.77
C PRO A 260 14.23 -7.18 8.45
N PHE A 261 13.08 -7.84 8.45
CA PHE A 261 11.81 -7.26 8.02
C PHE A 261 10.98 -6.82 9.24
N ASN A 262 11.49 -5.83 9.95
CA ASN A 262 10.79 -5.18 11.06
C ASN A 262 10.01 -3.93 10.58
N ARG A 263 9.35 -3.23 11.51
CA ARG A 263 8.51 -2.07 11.19
C ARG A 263 9.25 -0.95 10.46
N PHE A 264 10.56 -0.79 10.68
CA PHE A 264 11.35 0.27 10.06
C PHE A 264 11.59 0.00 8.58
N PHE A 265 11.80 -1.26 8.20
CA PHE A 265 11.82 -1.68 6.80
C PHE A 265 10.44 -1.48 6.17
N TYR A 266 9.40 -2.03 6.81
CA TYR A 266 8.07 -2.06 6.21
C TYR A 266 7.44 -0.67 6.05
N THR A 267 7.64 0.25 7.00
CA THR A 267 7.12 1.62 6.86
C THR A 267 7.74 2.39 5.69
N LYS A 268 9.01 2.11 5.32
CA LYS A 268 9.62 2.61 4.08
C LYS A 268 8.96 2.05 2.83
N LEU A 269 8.59 0.77 2.87
CA LEU A 269 7.89 0.13 1.77
C LEU A 269 6.45 0.64 1.64
N PHE A 270 5.75 0.80 2.75
CA PHE A 270 4.38 1.31 2.78
C PHE A 270 4.30 2.72 2.19
N GLU A 271 5.25 3.60 2.49
CA GLU A 271 5.33 4.92 1.86
C GLU A 271 5.47 4.82 0.34
N LEU A 272 6.38 3.97 -0.17
CA LEU A 272 6.55 3.74 -1.60
C LEU A 272 5.26 3.25 -2.25
N MET A 273 4.62 2.25 -1.64
CA MET A 273 3.37 1.69 -2.14
C MET A 273 2.28 2.77 -2.25
N LEU A 274 2.09 3.59 -1.22
CA LEU A 274 1.11 4.67 -1.27
C LEU A 274 1.45 5.73 -2.33
N ARG A 275 2.73 6.07 -2.51
CA ARG A 275 3.20 6.98 -3.58
C ARG A 275 2.94 6.40 -4.97
N LEU A 276 3.03 5.09 -5.12
CA LEU A 276 2.65 4.34 -6.34
C LEU A 276 1.13 4.08 -6.44
N LYS A 277 0.34 4.61 -5.49
CA LYS A 277 -1.13 4.42 -5.42
C LYS A 277 -1.54 2.94 -5.26
N ALA A 278 -0.66 2.12 -4.69
CA ALA A 278 -0.89 0.72 -4.30
C ALA A 278 -1.45 0.63 -2.86
N ASN A 279 -2.03 -0.52 -2.51
CA ASN A 279 -2.70 -0.72 -1.22
C ASN A 279 -2.65 -2.17 -0.69
N TYR A 280 -1.99 -3.12 -1.34
CA TYR A 280 -1.99 -4.54 -0.94
C TYR A 280 -0.58 -5.13 -0.88
N LEU A 281 -0.24 -5.90 0.15
CA LEU A 281 1.09 -6.50 0.30
C LEU A 281 1.03 -7.94 0.77
N TRP A 282 1.81 -8.79 0.12
CA TRP A 282 2.31 -10.04 0.70
C TRP A 282 3.74 -9.83 1.22
N PRO A 283 3.99 -10.02 2.53
CA PRO A 283 5.29 -9.75 3.14
C PRO A 283 6.33 -10.81 2.76
N ALA A 284 7.60 -10.52 3.05
CA ALA A 284 8.68 -11.51 2.93
C ALA A 284 8.43 -12.69 3.88
N GLN A 285 8.62 -13.91 3.38
CA GLN A 285 8.16 -15.13 4.07
C GLN A 285 9.15 -16.30 4.09
N TRP A 286 10.23 -16.32 3.28
CA TRP A 286 11.12 -17.49 3.21
C TRP A 286 11.79 -17.79 4.55
N GLY A 287 12.37 -16.78 5.18
CA GLY A 287 13.04 -16.88 6.49
C GLY A 287 12.48 -15.91 7.51
N SER A 288 11.23 -15.49 7.33
CA SER A 288 10.62 -14.39 8.08
C SER A 288 9.13 -14.63 8.29
N SER A 289 8.57 -13.93 9.26
CA SER A 289 7.18 -14.08 9.69
C SER A 289 6.64 -12.73 10.13
N PHE A 290 5.94 -12.03 9.23
CA PHE A 290 5.54 -10.63 9.39
C PHE A 290 4.94 -10.30 10.76
N GLY A 291 3.99 -11.11 11.23
CA GLY A 291 3.30 -10.90 12.51
C GLY A 291 4.06 -11.40 13.75
N VAL A 292 5.27 -11.95 13.58
CA VAL A 292 6.10 -12.53 14.65
C VAL A 292 7.41 -11.75 14.80
N ASP A 293 8.07 -11.46 13.68
CA ASP A 293 9.34 -10.72 13.61
C ASP A 293 9.26 -9.37 14.30
N ASP A 294 8.12 -8.69 14.16
CA ASP A 294 7.79 -7.50 14.90
C ASP A 294 6.28 -7.40 15.15
N LYS A 295 5.88 -7.42 16.42
CA LYS A 295 4.46 -7.36 16.82
C LYS A 295 3.74 -6.08 16.36
N LEU A 296 4.44 -5.03 15.95
CA LEU A 296 3.83 -3.81 15.41
C LEU A 296 3.77 -3.76 13.87
N ASN A 297 4.28 -4.77 13.16
CA ASN A 297 4.21 -4.80 11.70
C ASN A 297 2.76 -4.67 11.17
N GLN A 298 1.83 -5.48 11.70
CA GLN A 298 0.41 -5.42 11.31
C GLN A 298 -0.25 -4.09 11.69
N PHE A 299 0.08 -3.56 12.87
CA PHE A 299 -0.39 -2.23 13.29
C PHE A 299 0.07 -1.14 12.31
N TRP A 300 1.35 -1.15 11.93
CA TRP A 300 1.88 -0.13 11.03
C TRP A 300 1.35 -0.27 9.60
N ALA A 301 1.07 -1.49 9.13
CA ALA A 301 0.41 -1.69 7.85
C ALA A 301 -0.99 -1.05 7.84
N ASP A 302 -1.83 -1.37 8.83
CA ASP A 302 -3.17 -0.76 8.94
C ASP A 302 -3.10 0.76 9.16
N TYR A 303 -2.16 1.23 9.98
CA TYR A 303 -1.93 2.65 10.21
C TYR A 303 -1.59 3.38 8.91
N TYR A 304 -0.76 2.80 8.04
CA TYR A 304 -0.47 3.36 6.71
C TYR A 304 -1.62 3.14 5.72
N GLY A 305 -2.57 2.26 6.03
CA GLY A 305 -3.66 1.87 5.15
C GLY A 305 -3.26 0.82 4.12
N ILE A 306 -2.17 0.07 4.33
CA ILE A 306 -1.80 -1.08 3.50
C ILE A 306 -2.60 -2.29 3.98
N VAL A 307 -3.41 -2.83 3.08
CA VAL A 307 -4.13 -4.08 3.29
C VAL A 307 -3.13 -5.21 3.21
N MET A 308 -3.09 -6.03 4.25
CA MET A 308 -2.16 -7.15 4.31
C MET A 308 -2.85 -8.43 3.81
N GLY A 309 -2.05 -9.31 3.25
CA GLY A 309 -2.43 -10.67 2.90
C GLY A 309 -1.20 -11.57 3.02
N THR A 310 -1.38 -12.84 2.69
CA THR A 310 -0.33 -13.83 2.68
C THR A 310 -0.35 -14.61 1.38
N SER A 311 0.77 -15.23 1.00
CA SER A 311 0.83 -16.01 -0.24
C SER A 311 -0.17 -17.16 -0.23
N HIS A 312 -0.37 -17.77 -1.40
CA HIS A 312 -1.41 -18.79 -1.63
C HIS A 312 -1.30 -20.04 -0.75
N GLU A 313 -0.15 -20.28 -0.14
CA GLU A 313 0.10 -21.41 0.77
C GLU A 313 0.05 -21.05 2.25
N GLU A 314 -0.13 -19.79 2.59
CA GLU A 314 -0.04 -19.26 3.96
C GLU A 314 -1.44 -18.94 4.51
N PRO A 315 -2.35 -19.92 4.69
CA PRO A 315 -3.74 -19.62 5.00
C PRO A 315 -3.89 -19.01 6.40
N MET A 316 -4.95 -18.22 6.54
CA MET A 316 -5.42 -17.72 7.83
C MET A 316 -4.42 -16.83 8.59
N MET A 317 -3.67 -16.00 7.85
CA MET A 317 -2.72 -15.01 8.41
C MET A 317 -1.58 -15.65 9.21
N ARG A 318 -1.05 -16.76 8.67
CA ARG A 318 0.05 -17.53 9.25
C ARG A 318 1.16 -17.69 8.21
N SER A 319 2.34 -17.18 8.51
CA SER A 319 3.49 -17.34 7.62
C SER A 319 4.11 -18.72 7.75
N ILE A 320 3.63 -19.67 6.94
CA ILE A 320 4.21 -21.01 6.86
C ILE A 320 5.31 -21.03 5.78
N PRO A 321 6.34 -21.87 5.92
CA PRO A 321 6.52 -22.91 6.94
C PRO A 321 6.99 -22.38 8.31
N ASN A 322 7.49 -21.14 8.38
CA ASN A 322 8.18 -20.61 9.56
C ASN A 322 7.36 -20.67 10.86
N GLU A 323 6.14 -20.12 10.85
CA GLU A 323 5.27 -20.14 12.02
C GLU A 323 4.78 -21.55 12.36
N TRP A 324 4.60 -22.43 11.37
CA TRP A 324 4.22 -23.82 11.66
C TRP A 324 5.38 -24.58 12.32
N ASN A 325 6.62 -24.36 11.87
CA ASN A 325 7.80 -24.95 12.48
C ASN A 325 8.00 -24.49 13.94
N GLU A 326 7.64 -23.25 14.24
CA GLU A 326 7.80 -22.69 15.60
C GLU A 326 6.63 -23.01 16.53
N PHE A 327 5.39 -22.89 16.05
CA PHE A 327 4.18 -22.94 16.88
C PHE A 327 3.24 -24.11 16.57
N GLY A 328 3.46 -24.81 15.45
CA GLY A 328 2.68 -25.96 15.03
C GLY A 328 2.98 -27.21 15.84
N SER A 329 2.13 -28.21 15.69
CA SER A 329 2.30 -29.51 16.34
C SER A 329 1.73 -30.61 15.45
N GLY A 330 2.51 -31.66 15.21
CA GLY A 330 2.15 -32.76 14.32
C GLY A 330 2.40 -32.44 12.83
N PRO A 331 1.97 -33.33 11.92
CA PRO A 331 2.15 -33.14 10.48
C PRO A 331 1.26 -32.01 9.94
N TRP A 332 1.71 -31.30 8.91
CA TRP A 332 0.87 -30.38 8.13
C TRP A 332 -0.02 -31.19 7.17
N ASP A 333 -0.97 -31.92 7.75
CA ASP A 333 -1.93 -32.77 7.05
C ASP A 333 -3.28 -32.65 7.74
N PHE A 334 -4.26 -32.05 7.07
CA PHE A 334 -5.57 -31.82 7.67
C PHE A 334 -6.34 -33.11 7.92
N SER A 335 -6.10 -34.17 7.13
CA SER A 335 -6.79 -35.45 7.32
C SER A 335 -6.38 -36.16 8.62
N ALA A 336 -5.12 -35.98 9.04
CA ALA A 336 -4.55 -36.62 10.22
C ALA A 336 -4.42 -35.68 11.44
N ASN A 337 -4.40 -34.37 11.22
CA ASN A 337 -4.01 -33.39 12.24
C ASN A 337 -4.91 -32.13 12.28
N ALA A 338 -6.17 -32.26 11.84
CA ALA A 338 -7.13 -31.15 11.75
C ALA A 338 -7.21 -30.28 13.02
N ALA A 339 -7.19 -30.87 14.22
CA ALA A 339 -7.37 -30.14 15.46
C ALA A 339 -6.24 -29.12 15.73
N ASN A 340 -4.98 -29.54 15.54
CA ASN A 340 -3.83 -28.66 15.76
C ASN A 340 -3.74 -27.58 14.67
N ILE A 341 -4.02 -27.93 13.42
CA ILE A 341 -4.05 -26.97 12.29
C ILE A 341 -5.18 -25.95 12.49
N THR A 342 -6.37 -26.39 12.89
CA THR A 342 -7.51 -25.50 13.22
C THR A 342 -7.13 -24.53 14.35
N GLN A 343 -6.50 -25.01 15.42
CA GLN A 343 -6.08 -24.16 16.52
C GLN A 343 -5.00 -23.15 16.10
N PHE A 344 -4.10 -23.55 15.20
CA PHE A 344 -3.09 -22.69 14.61
C PHE A 344 -3.71 -21.55 13.77
N TRP A 345 -4.70 -21.86 12.93
CA TRP A 345 -5.46 -20.88 12.14
C TRP A 345 -6.29 -19.93 13.02
N ILE A 346 -6.90 -20.43 14.11
CA ILE A 346 -7.60 -19.58 15.10
C ILE A 346 -6.64 -18.52 15.66
N ASN A 347 -5.40 -18.88 15.95
CA ASN A 347 -4.42 -17.96 16.51
C ASN A 347 -4.01 -16.86 15.53
N GLY A 348 -3.79 -17.20 14.25
CA GLY A 348 -3.53 -16.22 13.19
C GLY A 348 -4.69 -15.24 13.00
N THR A 349 -5.90 -15.78 12.89
CA THR A 349 -7.12 -14.99 12.75
C THR A 349 -7.34 -14.04 13.93
N LYS A 350 -7.10 -14.51 15.17
CA LYS A 350 -7.18 -13.64 16.37
C LYS A 350 -6.14 -12.54 16.35
N ARG A 351 -4.92 -12.82 15.87
CA ARG A 351 -3.82 -11.83 15.79
C ARG A 351 -4.12 -10.76 14.74
N ALA A 352 -4.66 -11.15 13.58
CA ALA A 352 -5.01 -10.25 12.49
C ALA A 352 -6.33 -9.48 12.71
N LYS A 353 -7.21 -9.97 13.59
CA LYS A 353 -8.49 -9.32 13.91
C LYS A 353 -8.28 -7.87 14.35
N GLY A 354 -8.91 -6.96 13.61
CA GLY A 354 -8.90 -5.51 13.89
C GLY A 354 -8.06 -4.70 12.91
N PHE A 355 -7.28 -5.36 12.05
CA PHE A 355 -6.58 -4.74 10.93
C PHE A 355 -7.31 -5.00 9.61
N GLU A 356 -7.00 -4.19 8.59
CA GLU A 356 -7.52 -4.38 7.23
C GLU A 356 -6.70 -5.44 6.49
N GLU A 357 -7.33 -6.58 6.23
CA GLU A 357 -6.66 -7.84 5.85
C GLU A 357 -7.50 -8.59 4.80
N ILE A 358 -6.85 -9.40 3.94
CA ILE A 358 -7.52 -10.37 3.05
C ILE A 358 -7.06 -11.77 3.41
N TYR A 359 -7.96 -12.59 3.95
CA TYR A 359 -7.66 -13.94 4.39
C TYR A 359 -7.45 -14.89 3.22
N THR A 360 -6.22 -15.40 3.08
CA THR A 360 -5.96 -16.58 2.23
C THR A 360 -6.67 -17.79 2.83
N VAL A 361 -7.51 -18.42 2.03
CA VAL A 361 -8.23 -19.66 2.34
C VAL A 361 -7.77 -20.80 1.44
N GLY A 362 -8.20 -22.02 1.75
CA GLY A 362 -7.66 -23.25 1.19
C GLY A 362 -6.42 -23.71 1.94
N MET A 363 -5.79 -24.76 1.43
CA MET A 363 -4.55 -25.32 1.99
C MET A 363 -3.77 -25.97 0.86
N ARG A 364 -2.44 -25.81 0.90
CA ARG A 364 -1.46 -26.55 0.09
C ARG A 364 -0.47 -27.26 1.02
N GLY A 365 0.49 -27.99 0.46
CA GLY A 365 1.60 -28.55 1.22
C GLY A 365 2.41 -27.46 1.94
N ASN A 366 3.26 -27.86 2.87
CA ASN A 366 4.02 -26.93 3.70
C ASN A 366 5.25 -26.40 2.93
N GLY A 367 5.26 -25.12 2.54
CA GLY A 367 6.38 -24.46 1.84
C GLY A 367 6.44 -24.72 0.34
N ASP A 368 5.42 -24.27 -0.39
CA ASP A 368 5.18 -24.42 -1.85
C ASP A 368 5.14 -25.86 -2.40
N GLU A 369 4.86 -26.82 -1.53
CA GLU A 369 4.66 -28.21 -1.92
C GLU A 369 3.20 -28.49 -2.31
N PRO A 370 2.95 -29.42 -3.25
CA PRO A 370 1.59 -29.87 -3.55
C PRO A 370 0.96 -30.61 -2.35
N LEU A 371 -0.36 -30.72 -2.37
CA LEU A 371 -1.09 -31.60 -1.45
C LEU A 371 -0.65 -33.07 -1.64
N SER A 372 -0.70 -33.85 -0.56
CA SER A 372 -0.32 -35.27 -0.60
C SER A 372 -1.30 -36.10 -1.43
N GLU A 373 -0.82 -37.21 -2.00
CA GLU A 373 -1.62 -38.14 -2.79
C GLU A 373 -2.81 -38.66 -1.95
N GLY A 374 -4.05 -38.45 -2.43
CA GLY A 374 -5.29 -38.79 -1.71
C GLY A 374 -6.00 -37.62 -1.01
N GLN A 375 -5.45 -36.41 -1.05
CA GLN A 375 -6.17 -35.18 -0.69
C GLN A 375 -7.05 -34.74 -1.87
N ASP A 376 -8.33 -35.08 -1.77
CA ASP A 376 -9.33 -34.87 -2.82
C ASP A 376 -10.11 -33.56 -2.62
N ILE A 377 -10.88 -33.16 -3.63
CA ILE A 377 -11.76 -31.97 -3.66
C ILE A 377 -12.56 -31.83 -2.36
N SER A 378 -13.13 -32.93 -1.85
CA SER A 378 -13.93 -32.93 -0.62
C SER A 378 -13.15 -32.54 0.64
N LEU A 379 -11.84 -32.84 0.71
CA LEU A 379 -11.01 -32.41 1.83
C LEU A 379 -10.80 -30.90 1.80
N LEU A 380 -10.54 -30.34 0.61
CA LEU A 380 -10.35 -28.91 0.45
C LEU A 380 -11.64 -28.11 0.69
N GLU A 381 -12.79 -28.63 0.27
CA GLU A 381 -14.10 -28.04 0.60
C GLU A 381 -14.31 -27.98 2.12
N ASN A 382 -14.02 -29.07 2.84
CA ASN A 382 -14.08 -29.10 4.30
C ASN A 382 -13.07 -28.14 4.97
N VAL A 383 -11.85 -28.03 4.41
CA VAL A 383 -10.86 -27.05 4.90
C VAL A 383 -11.40 -25.63 4.82
N VAL A 384 -11.96 -25.23 3.67
CA VAL A 384 -12.53 -23.89 3.48
C VAL A 384 -13.72 -23.67 4.41
N GLU A 385 -14.59 -24.66 4.60
CA GLU A 385 -15.71 -24.57 5.55
C GLU A 385 -15.21 -24.33 6.99
N VAL A 386 -14.20 -25.09 7.44
CA VAL A 386 -13.59 -24.89 8.77
C VAL A 386 -12.98 -23.50 8.89
N GLN A 387 -12.27 -23.02 7.89
CA GLN A 387 -11.67 -21.68 7.88
C GLN A 387 -12.73 -20.58 7.98
N ARG A 388 -13.83 -20.68 7.23
CA ARG A 388 -14.96 -19.74 7.31
C ARG A 388 -15.65 -19.75 8.68
N ASN A 389 -15.77 -20.92 9.29
CA ASN A 389 -16.27 -21.07 10.65
C ASN A 389 -15.33 -20.38 11.67
N ILE A 390 -14.01 -20.52 11.51
CA ILE A 390 -13.03 -19.81 12.34
C ILE A 390 -13.21 -18.29 12.24
N ILE A 391 -13.32 -17.74 11.02
CA ILE A 391 -13.52 -16.29 10.81
C ILE A 391 -14.79 -15.84 11.52
N SER A 392 -15.91 -16.54 11.31
CA SER A 392 -17.20 -16.22 11.92
C SER A 392 -17.12 -16.21 13.46
N GLN A 393 -16.48 -17.21 14.05
CA GLN A 393 -16.30 -17.32 15.50
C GLN A 393 -15.38 -16.24 16.07
N VAL A 394 -14.23 -16.00 15.43
CA VAL A 394 -13.25 -15.01 15.91
C VAL A 394 -13.80 -13.60 15.81
N TYR A 395 -14.50 -13.26 14.72
CA TYR A 395 -15.13 -11.95 14.56
C TYR A 395 -16.45 -11.81 15.31
N ASN A 396 -17.03 -12.91 15.79
CA ASN A 396 -18.36 -12.96 16.41
C ASN A 396 -19.44 -12.38 15.47
N ILE A 397 -19.46 -12.90 14.24
CA ILE A 397 -20.38 -12.49 13.17
C ILE A 397 -21.11 -13.71 12.60
N THR A 398 -22.29 -13.48 12.06
CA THR A 398 -23.07 -14.51 11.35
C THR A 398 -22.88 -14.45 9.84
N ASP A 399 -22.42 -13.31 9.32
CA ASP A 399 -22.25 -13.05 7.90
C ASP A 399 -20.77 -12.89 7.56
N VAL A 400 -20.13 -14.02 7.26
CA VAL A 400 -18.69 -14.09 6.92
C VAL A 400 -18.36 -13.42 5.59
N THR A 401 -19.36 -13.16 4.73
CA THR A 401 -19.17 -12.52 3.41
C THR A 401 -18.65 -11.08 3.51
N LYS A 402 -18.71 -10.48 4.70
CA LYS A 402 -18.16 -9.16 5.00
C LYS A 402 -16.65 -9.15 5.27
N ILE A 403 -16.04 -10.32 5.44
CA ILE A 403 -14.60 -10.45 5.67
C ILE A 403 -13.93 -10.88 4.37
N PRO A 404 -13.06 -10.04 3.79
CA PRO A 404 -12.39 -10.34 2.53
C PRO A 404 -11.59 -11.64 2.62
N GLN A 405 -11.84 -12.52 1.65
CA GLN A 405 -11.16 -13.80 1.51
C GLN A 405 -10.70 -13.97 0.07
N VAL A 406 -9.57 -14.66 -0.10
CA VAL A 406 -9.01 -14.99 -1.41
C VAL A 406 -8.60 -16.45 -1.43
N TRP A 407 -8.95 -17.13 -2.51
CA TRP A 407 -8.38 -18.43 -2.82
C TRP A 407 -7.61 -18.33 -4.14
N THR A 408 -6.31 -18.59 -4.05
CA THR A 408 -5.42 -18.51 -5.20
C THR A 408 -5.31 -19.89 -5.84
N LEU A 409 -5.74 -19.96 -7.10
CA LEU A 409 -5.75 -21.18 -7.89
C LEU A 409 -4.40 -21.34 -8.56
N TYR A 410 -3.42 -21.76 -7.76
CA TYR A 410 -2.02 -21.87 -8.16
C TYR A 410 -1.63 -23.33 -8.46
N LYS A 411 -0.90 -23.53 -9.56
CA LYS A 411 -0.38 -24.84 -9.99
C LYS A 411 -1.47 -25.92 -9.98
N GLU A 412 -1.37 -26.93 -9.11
CA GLU A 412 -2.29 -28.07 -9.05
C GLU A 412 -3.70 -27.69 -8.62
N VAL A 413 -3.85 -26.61 -7.85
CA VAL A 413 -5.15 -26.17 -7.32
C VAL A 413 -6.09 -25.67 -8.42
N GLU A 414 -5.54 -25.14 -9.52
CA GLU A 414 -6.33 -24.81 -10.71
C GLU A 414 -7.00 -26.05 -11.31
N GLY A 415 -6.30 -27.19 -11.33
CA GLY A 415 -6.84 -28.46 -11.82
C GLY A 415 -8.05 -28.93 -11.02
N PHE A 416 -8.02 -28.81 -9.69
CA PHE A 416 -9.17 -29.15 -8.84
C PHE A 416 -10.40 -28.30 -9.15
N TYR A 417 -10.20 -27.01 -9.43
CA TYR A 417 -11.30 -26.13 -9.84
C TYR A 417 -11.88 -26.55 -11.20
N ASP A 418 -11.02 -26.91 -12.16
CA ASP A 418 -11.48 -27.40 -13.47
C ASP A 418 -12.21 -28.76 -13.37
N ASP A 419 -11.79 -29.63 -12.44
CA ASP A 419 -12.43 -30.93 -12.16
C ASP A 419 -13.75 -30.82 -11.37
N GLY A 420 -14.15 -29.60 -10.98
CA GLY A 420 -15.47 -29.32 -10.44
C GLY A 420 -15.51 -28.78 -9.01
N MET A 421 -14.36 -28.61 -8.34
CA MET A 421 -14.32 -27.98 -7.03
C MET A 421 -14.84 -26.54 -7.09
N ARG A 422 -15.67 -26.15 -6.12
CA ARG A 422 -16.21 -24.78 -6.04
C ARG A 422 -16.01 -24.20 -4.66
N VAL A 423 -16.05 -22.88 -4.58
CA VAL A 423 -16.05 -22.11 -3.33
C VAL A 423 -17.15 -21.06 -3.34
N GLU A 424 -17.52 -20.61 -2.15
CA GLU A 424 -18.56 -19.62 -1.90
C GLU A 424 -18.36 -18.36 -2.74
N ASP A 425 -19.46 -17.75 -3.15
CA ASP A 425 -19.50 -16.71 -4.17
C ASP A 425 -18.70 -15.44 -3.81
N ASP A 426 -18.61 -15.14 -2.51
CA ASP A 426 -17.89 -13.99 -1.94
C ASP A 426 -16.37 -14.15 -1.90
N ILE A 427 -15.84 -15.38 -2.07
CA ILE A 427 -14.41 -15.63 -2.07
C ILE A 427 -13.82 -15.18 -3.41
N THR A 428 -12.82 -14.30 -3.35
CA THR A 428 -12.09 -13.83 -4.53
C THR A 428 -11.32 -15.01 -5.12
N LEU A 429 -11.51 -15.28 -6.41
CA LEU A 429 -10.68 -16.26 -7.14
C LEU A 429 -9.47 -15.55 -7.73
N MET A 430 -8.27 -15.86 -7.23
CA MET A 430 -7.06 -15.31 -7.79
C MET A 430 -6.44 -16.27 -8.82
N TRP A 431 -6.44 -15.84 -10.07
CA TRP A 431 -5.81 -16.55 -11.19
C TRP A 431 -4.33 -16.27 -11.20
N THR A 432 -3.55 -17.21 -11.72
CA THR A 432 -2.09 -17.11 -11.72
C THR A 432 -1.56 -17.11 -13.16
N ASP A 433 -0.42 -16.49 -13.37
CA ASP A 433 0.38 -16.77 -14.55
C ASP A 433 1.07 -18.13 -14.43
N ASP A 434 1.82 -18.49 -15.46
CA ASP A 434 2.62 -19.71 -15.50
C ASP A 434 3.95 -19.59 -14.78
N ASN A 435 4.12 -18.58 -13.93
CA ASN A 435 5.39 -18.14 -13.32
C ASN A 435 6.37 -17.50 -14.30
N TRP A 436 5.95 -17.22 -15.54
CA TRP A 436 6.79 -16.63 -16.59
C TRP A 436 6.07 -15.49 -17.31
N GLY A 437 5.05 -14.90 -16.66
CA GLY A 437 4.30 -13.77 -17.16
C GLY A 437 3.18 -14.09 -18.14
N ASN A 438 2.84 -15.36 -18.36
CA ASN A 438 1.72 -15.75 -19.21
C ASN A 438 0.53 -16.18 -18.36
N ILE A 439 -0.53 -15.36 -18.31
CA ILE A 439 -1.74 -15.67 -17.54
C ILE A 439 -2.33 -17.00 -18.02
N ARG A 440 -2.48 -17.97 -17.11
CA ARG A 440 -2.94 -19.34 -17.45
C ARG A 440 -4.42 -19.38 -17.81
N ARG A 441 -5.23 -18.58 -17.11
CA ARG A 441 -6.68 -18.58 -17.22
C ARG A 441 -7.27 -17.23 -16.85
N PHE A 442 -8.42 -16.93 -17.46
CA PHE A 442 -9.25 -15.77 -17.12
C PHE A 442 -10.66 -16.22 -16.72
N PRO A 443 -11.41 -15.40 -15.96
CA PRO A 443 -12.79 -15.72 -15.61
C PRO A 443 -13.66 -15.99 -16.84
N LEU A 444 -14.34 -17.14 -16.82
CA LEU A 444 -15.39 -17.45 -17.78
C LEU A 444 -16.54 -16.44 -17.65
N PRO A 445 -17.37 -16.22 -18.70
CA PRO A 445 -18.53 -15.35 -18.59
C PRO A 445 -19.45 -15.67 -17.40
N SER A 446 -19.59 -16.94 -17.03
CA SER A 446 -20.36 -17.41 -15.87
C SER A 446 -19.73 -17.06 -14.52
N GLU A 447 -18.41 -16.81 -14.46
CA GLU A 447 -17.65 -16.52 -13.24
C GLU A 447 -17.53 -15.02 -12.97
N ARG A 448 -17.71 -14.18 -14.00
CA ARG A 448 -17.57 -12.72 -13.91
C ARG A 448 -18.60 -12.05 -12.98
N ASN A 449 -19.70 -12.74 -12.69
CA ASN A 449 -20.76 -12.24 -11.82
C ASN A 449 -20.61 -12.69 -10.36
N ARG A 450 -19.56 -13.46 -10.02
CA ARG A 450 -19.28 -13.81 -8.62
C ARG A 450 -19.05 -12.53 -7.81
N THR A 451 -19.67 -12.45 -6.63
CA THR A 451 -19.59 -11.28 -5.75
C THR A 451 -18.18 -11.04 -5.21
N GLY A 452 -17.37 -12.08 -5.02
CA GLY A 452 -15.95 -11.99 -4.67
C GLY A 452 -15.06 -11.52 -5.83
N GLY A 453 -15.55 -11.55 -7.07
CA GLY A 453 -14.79 -11.16 -8.25
C GLY A 453 -13.58 -12.07 -8.52
N SER A 454 -12.52 -11.50 -9.10
CA SER A 454 -11.30 -12.22 -9.42
C SER A 454 -10.05 -11.32 -9.34
N GLY A 455 -8.90 -11.95 -9.14
CA GLY A 455 -7.58 -11.30 -9.13
C GLY A 455 -6.58 -11.98 -10.06
N VAL A 456 -5.39 -11.40 -10.18
CA VAL A 456 -4.24 -11.98 -10.90
C VAL A 456 -3.01 -11.92 -10.00
N TYR A 457 -2.33 -13.05 -9.84
CA TYR A 457 -0.97 -13.15 -9.32
C TYR A 457 0.00 -13.31 -10.50
N TYR A 458 0.99 -12.43 -10.59
CA TYR A 458 1.86 -12.29 -11.76
C TYR A 458 3.32 -12.25 -11.32
N HIS A 459 4.20 -12.95 -12.04
CA HIS A 459 5.61 -13.06 -11.70
C HIS A 459 6.48 -12.14 -12.55
N VAL A 460 7.39 -11.43 -11.87
CA VAL A 460 8.52 -10.70 -12.47
C VAL A 460 9.87 -11.17 -11.92
N ASP A 461 9.83 -12.13 -11.00
CA ASP A 461 10.92 -12.90 -10.42
C ASP A 461 10.34 -14.29 -10.10
N TYR A 462 11.16 -15.34 -10.15
CA TYR A 462 10.71 -16.69 -9.84
C TYR A 462 11.88 -17.64 -9.49
N VAL A 463 11.60 -18.55 -8.55
CA VAL A 463 12.41 -19.73 -8.25
C VAL A 463 11.62 -20.98 -8.61
N GLY A 464 12.20 -21.79 -9.50
CA GLY A 464 11.60 -23.02 -9.97
C GLY A 464 11.90 -23.34 -11.42
N ASP A 465 11.14 -24.28 -11.96
CA ASP A 465 11.37 -24.82 -13.28
C ASP A 465 11.00 -23.85 -14.42
N PRO A 466 11.67 -23.97 -15.59
CA PRO A 466 12.85 -24.80 -15.85
C PRO A 466 14.17 -24.22 -15.34
N ARG A 467 14.16 -22.97 -14.87
CA ARG A 467 15.32 -22.28 -14.27
C ARG A 467 14.87 -20.99 -13.59
N ASP A 468 15.41 -20.72 -12.41
CA ASP A 468 15.20 -19.45 -11.71
C ASP A 468 15.58 -18.22 -12.54
N TYR A 469 14.87 -17.10 -12.35
CA TYR A 469 15.24 -15.79 -12.88
C TYR A 469 15.17 -14.71 -11.79
N LYS A 470 16.22 -14.65 -10.97
CA LYS A 470 16.25 -13.82 -9.74
C LYS A 470 17.01 -12.49 -9.81
N TRP A 471 17.70 -12.23 -10.92
CA TRP A 471 18.86 -11.33 -10.88
C TRP A 471 18.52 -9.88 -11.21
N ILE A 472 17.92 -9.65 -12.37
CA ILE A 472 17.58 -8.32 -12.91
C ILE A 472 16.28 -8.41 -13.69
N GLN A 473 15.70 -7.26 -14.04
CA GLN A 473 14.50 -7.23 -14.87
C GLN A 473 14.73 -7.92 -16.22
N VAL A 474 13.95 -8.96 -16.51
CA VAL A 474 13.98 -9.75 -17.76
C VAL A 474 12.68 -9.66 -18.55
N MET A 475 11.64 -9.04 -17.98
CA MET A 475 10.37 -8.80 -18.68
C MET A 475 10.47 -7.53 -19.53
N LEU A 476 10.19 -7.67 -20.84
CA LEU A 476 10.11 -6.52 -21.75
C LEU A 476 8.87 -5.69 -21.41
N SER A 477 9.05 -4.37 -21.31
CA SER A 477 7.93 -3.42 -21.18
C SER A 477 7.13 -3.45 -22.48
N PHE A 478 5.86 -3.87 -22.43
CA PHE A 478 4.93 -3.78 -23.56
C PHE A 478 4.26 -2.41 -23.64
#